data_AF-A0A0R3Q414-F1
#
_entry.id   AF-A0A0R3Q414-F1
#
_cell.length_a   1.000
_cell.length_b   1.000
_cell.length_c   1.000
_cell.angle_alpha   90.00
_cell.angle_beta   90.00
_cell.angle_gamma   90.00
#
_symmetry.space_group_name_H-M   'P 1'
#
loop_
_entity.id
_entity.type
_entity.pdbx_description
1 polymer ?
#
loop_
_entity_poly.entity_id
_entity_poly.type
_entity_poly.pdbx_seq_one_letter_code
_entity_poly.pdbx_strand_id
1 'polypeptide(L)' 'MYLCRCDTCMGLIFASKQDPHHPELWMPGKAQCPTCRATFCVLDVAFLNMTKNS' A
#
# COMPACT_ATOMS: atom_id res chain seq x y z
N MET A 1 -1.62 11.61 15.78
CA MET A 1 -0.72 10.89 14.85
C MET A 1 -1.17 9.42 14.84
N TYR A 2 -2.28 9.18 14.16
CA TYR A 2 -3.09 7.97 14.31
C TYR A 2 -2.66 6.93 13.27
N LEU A 3 -2.39 5.72 13.72
CA LEU A 3 -2.01 4.57 12.89
C LEU A 3 -3.18 4.12 12.02
N CYS A 4 -3.39 4.76 10.85
CA CYS A 4 -4.33 4.28 9.85
C CYS A 4 -3.73 3.07 9.11
N ARG A 5 -3.80 1.89 9.76
CA ARG A 5 -3.37 0.60 9.19
C ARG A 5 -4.46 -0.09 8.36
N CYS A 6 -5.56 0.58 8.03
CA CYS A 6 -6.52 -0.04 7.13
C CYS A 6 -5.93 -0.14 5.72
N ASP A 7 -6.36 -1.17 5.02
CA ASP A 7 -6.05 -1.48 3.63
C ASP A 7 -6.25 -0.26 2.72
N THR A 8 -7.33 0.49 2.90
CA THR A 8 -7.61 1.70 2.12
C THR A 8 -6.55 2.78 2.33
N CYS A 9 -6.20 3.09 3.59
CA CYS A 9 -5.15 4.05 3.90
C CYS A 9 -3.79 3.61 3.35
N MET A 10 -3.46 2.32 3.48
CA MET A 10 -2.21 1.76 2.97
C MET A 10 -2.15 1.82 1.43
N GLY A 11 -3.28 1.58 0.75
CA GLY A 11 -3.40 1.73 -0.70
C GLY A 11 -3.23 3.18 -1.17
N LEU A 12 -3.82 4.14 -0.45
CA LEU A 12 -3.64 5.58 -0.73
C LEU A 12 -2.19 6.02 -0.52
N ILE A 13 -1.54 5.56 0.56
CA ILE A 13 -0.12 5.82 0.82
C ILE A 13 0.74 5.22 -0.29
N PHE A 14 0.47 3.97 -0.70
CA PHE A 14 1.17 3.33 -1.80
C PHE A 14 1.08 4.17 -3.08
N ALA A 15 -0.14 4.56 -3.48
CA ALA A 15 -0.39 5.38 -4.67
C ALA A 15 0.32 6.74 -4.61
N SER A 16 0.38 7.39 -3.43
CA SER A 16 1.07 8.67 -3.24
C SER A 16 2.60 8.60 -3.46
N LYS A 17 3.18 7.40 -3.48
CA LYS A 17 4.62 7.17 -3.68
C LYS A 17 4.96 6.69 -5.08
N GLN A 18 3.97 6.38 -5.91
CA GLN A 18 4.19 5.96 -7.29
C GLN A 18 4.24 7.18 -8.22
N ASP A 19 4.83 6.99 -9.41
CA ASP A 19 4.85 8.04 -10.45
C ASP A 19 3.49 8.14 -11.15
N PRO A 20 2.74 9.26 -11.00
CA PRO A 20 1.45 9.42 -11.64
C PRO A 20 1.47 9.40 -13.17
N HIS A 21 2.64 9.59 -13.80
CA HIS A 21 2.76 9.57 -15.26
C HIS A 21 2.95 8.16 -15.84
N HIS A 22 3.29 7.18 -15.00
CA HIS A 22 3.61 5.81 -15.42
C HIS A 22 2.81 4.77 -14.62
N PRO A 23 1.47 4.76 -14.73
CA PRO A 23 0.59 3.81 -14.01
C PRO A 23 0.89 2.34 -14.29
N GLU A 24 1.44 2.02 -15.47
CA GLU A 24 1.87 0.68 -15.85
C GLU A 24 2.99 0.12 -14.95
N LEU A 25 3.77 1.01 -14.31
CA LEU A 25 4.83 0.64 -13.39
C LEU A 25 4.36 0.51 -11.93
N TRP A 26 3.09 0.80 -11.64
CA TRP A 26 2.59 0.79 -10.27
C TRP A 26 2.50 -0.62 -9.70
N MET A 27 2.07 -1.61 -10.48
CA MET A 27 1.96 -3.00 -10.03
C MET A 27 3.27 -3.57 -9.46
N PRO A 28 4.43 -3.46 -10.16
CA PRO A 28 5.72 -3.86 -9.61
C PRO A 28 6.33 -2.85 -8.61
N GLY A 29 5.68 -1.69 -8.42
CA GLY A 29 6.11 -0.62 -7.54
C GLY A 29 6.19 -1.03 -6.07
N LYS A 30 7.01 -0.29 -5.31
CA LYS A 30 7.21 -0.48 -3.87
C LYS A 30 7.00 0.82 -3.13
N ALA A 31 6.56 0.73 -1.88
CA ALA A 31 6.44 1.85 -0.97
C ALA A 31 7.00 1.48 0.41
N GLN A 32 7.31 2.50 1.22
CA GLN A 32 7.75 2.32 2.61
C GLN A 32 6.60 2.59 3.56
N CYS A 33 6.38 1.69 4.52
CA CYS A 33 5.40 1.88 5.57
C CYS A 33 5.78 3.12 6.40
N PRO A 34 4.87 4.11 6.59
CA PRO A 34 5.20 5.33 7.33
C PRO A 34 5.43 5.08 8.83
N THR A 35 5.04 3.91 9.34
CA THR A 35 5.22 3.53 10.75
C THR A 35 6.51 2.75 10.98
N CYS A 36 6.70 1.64 10.28
CA CYS A 36 7.82 0.71 10.53
C CYS A 36 8.92 0.78 9.46
N ARG A 37 8.73 1.56 8.40
CA ARG A 37 9.65 1.67 7.23
C ARG A 37 9.89 0.36 6.48
N ALA A 38 9.14 -0.70 6.79
CA ALA A 38 9.15 -1.92 5.99
C ALA A 38 8.74 -1.59 4.55
N THR A 39 9.41 -2.22 3.60
CA THR A 39 9.08 -2.09 2.17
C THR A 39 7.94 -3.05 1.86
N PHE A 40 6.92 -2.55 1.15
CA PHE A 40 5.76 -3.33 0.76
C PHE A 40 5.33 -2.97 -0.67
N CYS A 41 4.57 -3.87 -1.30
CA CYS A 41 3.91 -3.66 -2.58
C CYS A 41 2.38 -3.59 -2.41
N VAL A 42 1.67 -3.16 -3.45
CA VAL A 42 0.20 -3.06 -3.40
C VAL A 42 -0.49 -4.39 -3.10
N LEU A 43 0.12 -5.51 -3.51
CA LEU A 43 -0.42 -6.85 -3.26
C LEU A 43 -0.42 -7.18 -1.76
N ASP A 44 0.62 -6.79 -1.02
CA ASP A 44 0.71 -6.98 0.44
C ASP A 44 -0.46 -6.30 1.17
N VAL A 45 -0.99 -5.22 0.62
CA VAL A 45 -2.16 -4.50 1.13
C VAL A 45 -3.47 -5.20 0.75
N ALA A 46 -3.58 -5.68 -0.50
CA ALA A 46 -4.79 -6.34 -1.00
C ALA A 46 -5.09 -7.66 -0.27
N PHE A 47 -4.07 -8.43 0.11
CA PHE A 47 -4.24 -9.67 0.87
C PHE A 47 -4.90 -9.45 2.25
N LEU A 48 -4.71 -8.28 2.88
CA LEU A 48 -5.32 -7.96 4.18
C LEU A 48 -6.85 -7.91 4.13
N ASN A 49 -7.44 -7.62 2.97
CA ASN A 49 -8.90 -7.59 2.79
C ASN A 49 -9.50 -8.98 2.61
N MET A 50 -8.76 -9.94 2.06
CA MET A 50 -9.28 -11.30 1.88
C MET A 50 -9.36 -12.06 3.21
N THR A 51 -8.45 -11.79 4.16
CA THR A 51 -8.42 -12.49 5.45
C THR A 51 -9.46 -12.00 6.45
N LYS A 52 -10.14 -10.88 6.21
CA LYS A 52 -11.19 -10.35 7.11
C LYS A 52 -12.59 -10.91 6.84
N ASN A 53 -12.76 -11.70 5.79
CA ASN A 53 -14.05 -12.22 5.35
C ASN A 53 -14.19 -13.75 5.54
N SER A 54 -13.50 -14.30 6.54
CA SER A 54 -13.53 -15.72 6.89
C SER A 54 -13.81 -15.93 8.37
#